data_AF-F2JKK6-F1
#
_entry.id   AF-F2JKK6-F1
#
_cell.length_a   1.000
_cell.length_b   1.000
_cell.length_c   1.000
_cell.angle_alpha   90.00
_cell.angle_beta   90.00
_cell.angle_gamma   90.00
#
_symmetry.space_group_name_H-M   'P 1'
#
loop_
_entity.id
_entity.type
_entity.pdbx_description
1 polymer ?
#
loop_
_entity_poly.entity_id
_entity_poly.type
_entity_poly.pdbx_seq_one_letter_code
_entity_poly.pdbx_strand_id
1 'polypeptide(L)'
;MTRNAVNEEMRCYFSNEFPISDEEYFGDTGVAFYFDYPAVDEECIIMLSNQEFYEVIKKKYMEYLKDNKMNQKEILRLLDEIKCKLSL
;
A
#
# COMPACT_ATOMS: atom_id res chain seq x y z
N MET A 1 16.72 3.47 7.89
CA MET A 1 16.35 2.47 6.87
C MET A 1 15.02 1.87 7.28
N THR A 2 13.94 2.45 6.79
CA THR A 2 12.58 1.95 7.05
C THR A 2 12.41 0.72 6.17
N ARG A 3 12.35 -0.46 6.77
CA ARG A 3 12.13 -1.71 6.03
C ARG A 3 10.68 -1.74 5.59
N ASN A 4 10.40 -1.27 4.38
CA ASN A 4 9.14 -1.52 3.71
C ASN A 4 8.98 -3.05 3.56
N ALA A 5 7.74 -3.56 3.63
CA ALA A 5 7.43 -4.97 3.42
C ALA A 5 7.54 -5.33 1.93
N VAL A 6 8.75 -5.17 1.40
CA VAL A 6 9.10 -5.35 0.00
C VAL A 6 9.77 -6.70 -0.12
N ASN A 7 9.14 -7.59 -0.87
CA ASN A 7 9.86 -8.70 -1.46
C ASN A 7 10.48 -8.19 -2.78
N GLU A 8 11.61 -8.72 -3.23
CA GLU A 8 12.26 -8.21 -4.44
C GLU A 8 11.31 -8.27 -5.66
N GLU A 9 10.37 -9.22 -5.67
CA GLU A 9 9.42 -9.44 -6.76
C GLU A 9 8.03 -8.80 -6.51
N MET A 10 7.82 -8.12 -5.37
CA MET A 10 6.63 -7.31 -5.12
C MET A 10 6.98 -6.04 -4.33
N ARG A 11 6.87 -4.90 -5.01
CA ARG A 11 7.25 -3.58 -4.49
C ARG A 11 6.03 -2.68 -4.38
N CYS A 12 5.99 -1.84 -3.36
CA CYS A 12 4.91 -0.88 -3.12
C CYS A 12 5.53 0.47 -2.78
N TYR A 13 5.14 1.50 -3.52
CA TYR A 13 5.67 2.85 -3.33
C TYR A 13 4.55 3.88 -3.29
N PHE A 14 4.72 4.86 -2.42
CA PHE A 14 3.91 6.08 -2.40
C PHE A 14 4.50 7.11 -3.36
N SER A 15 3.63 7.85 -4.04
CA SER A 15 3.99 8.93 -4.97
C SER A 15 5.01 9.92 -4.41
N ASN A 16 4.90 10.25 -3.12
CA ASN A 16 5.78 11.20 -2.45
C ASN A 16 7.20 10.67 -2.18
N GLU A 17 7.49 9.41 -2.51
CA GLU A 17 8.83 8.84 -2.45
C GLU A 17 9.68 9.24 -3.67
N PHE A 18 9.05 9.72 -4.75
CA PHE A 18 9.72 10.09 -5.98
C PHE A 18 9.61 11.59 -6.28
N PRO A 19 10.72 12.31 -6.50
CA PRO A 19 10.65 13.68 -6.98
C PRO A 19 10.11 13.74 -8.41
N ILE A 20 9.51 14.85 -8.82
CA ILE A 20 8.94 15.03 -10.18
C ILE A 20 9.98 14.80 -11.30
N SER A 21 11.26 15.00 -11.00
CA SER A 21 12.36 14.75 -11.94
C SER A 21 12.77 13.29 -12.07
N ASP A 22 12.21 12.40 -11.24
CA ASP A 22 12.52 10.96 -11.24
C ASP A 22 11.81 10.26 -12.41
N GLU A 23 12.47 9.29 -13.01
CA GLU A 23 11.85 8.45 -14.05
C GLU A 23 10.76 7.55 -13.47
N GLU A 24 10.84 7.24 -12.18
CA GLU A 24 9.82 6.48 -11.44
C GLU A 24 8.67 7.35 -10.93
N TYR A 25 8.68 8.67 -11.20
CA TYR A 25 7.60 9.57 -10.82
C TYR A 25 6.29 9.21 -11.55
N PHE A 26 5.23 8.97 -10.78
CA PHE A 26 3.95 8.50 -11.31
C PHE A 26 2.75 9.40 -10.94
N GLY A 27 3.01 10.59 -10.41
CA GLY A 27 2.00 11.58 -10.03
C GLY A 27 2.18 12.10 -8.61
N ASP A 28 1.43 13.14 -8.24
CA ASP A 28 1.56 13.82 -6.94
C ASP A 28 0.93 13.04 -5.77
N THR A 29 0.01 12.11 -6.09
CA THR A 29 -0.73 11.31 -5.09
C THR A 29 -0.93 9.88 -5.60
N GLY A 30 -1.21 8.97 -4.69
CA GLY A 30 -1.45 7.56 -5.01
C GLY A 30 -0.30 6.64 -4.65
N VAL A 31 -0.52 5.37 -4.95
CA VAL A 31 0.33 4.22 -4.60
C VAL A 31 0.50 3.35 -5.82
N ALA A 32 1.72 2.92 -6.10
CA ALA A 32 2.04 2.00 -7.18
C ALA A 32 2.55 0.67 -6.61
N PHE A 33 1.99 -0.43 -7.12
CA PHE A 33 2.45 -1.79 -6.87
C PHE A 33 3.12 -2.32 -8.12
N TYR A 34 4.35 -2.81 -7.98
CA TYR A 34 5.11 -3.46 -9.03
C TYR A 34 5.19 -4.94 -8.71
N PHE A 35 4.88 -5.78 -9.68
CA PHE A 35 4.96 -7.23 -9.59
C PHE A 35 5.87 -7.74 -10.69
N ASP A 36 6.91 -8.46 -10.30
CA ASP A 36 7.90 -9.00 -11.21
C ASP A 36 7.80 -10.53 -11.27
N TYR A 37 8.45 -11.13 -12.27
CA TYR A 37 8.63 -12.58 -12.29
C TYR A 37 9.45 -13.04 -11.06
N PRO A 38 9.06 -14.11 -10.34
CA PRO A 38 8.00 -15.05 -10.65
C PRO A 38 6.70 -14.81 -9.84
N ALA A 39 6.54 -13.66 -9.19
CA ALA A 39 5.28 -13.34 -8.50
C ALA A 39 4.10 -13.28 -9.49
N VAL A 40 4.38 -12.90 -10.74
CA VAL A 40 3.47 -12.89 -11.89
C VAL A 40 4.18 -13.42 -13.14
N ASP A 41 3.42 -13.94 -14.11
CA ASP A 41 3.98 -14.48 -15.36
C ASP A 41 4.56 -13.39 -16.27
N GLU A 42 3.95 -12.19 -16.25
CA GLU A 42 4.39 -11.00 -16.95
C GLU A 42 4.44 -9.83 -15.96
N GLU A 43 5.50 -9.03 -16.02
CA GLU A 43 5.67 -7.85 -15.17
C GLU A 43 4.44 -6.94 -15.28
N CYS A 44 3.88 -6.55 -14.13
CA CYS A 44 2.70 -5.67 -14.13
C CYS A 44 2.79 -4.61 -13.03
N ILE A 45 2.17 -3.46 -13.32
CA ILE A 45 2.09 -2.31 -12.42
C ILE A 45 0.62 -2.00 -12.17
N ILE A 46 0.25 -1.90 -10.90
CA ILE A 46 -1.10 -1.49 -10.47
C ILE A 46 -0.98 -0.17 -9.73
N MET A 47 -1.64 0.86 -10.26
CA MET A 47 -1.71 2.17 -9.64
C MET A 47 -3.07 2.38 -8.99
N LEU A 48 -3.06 2.84 -7.75
CA LEU A 48 -4.26 3.14 -6.96
C LEU A 48 -4.20 4.58 -6.46
N SER A 49 -5.34 5.24 -6.42
CA SER A 49 -5.50 6.44 -5.60
C SER A 49 -5.32 6.10 -4.11
N ASN A 50 -5.01 7.11 -3.29
CA ASN A 50 -4.97 6.97 -1.83
C ASN A 50 -6.26 6.34 -1.27
N GLN A 51 -7.42 6.75 -1.80
CA GLN A 51 -8.72 6.25 -1.39
C GLN A 51 -8.90 4.77 -1.73
N GLU A 52 -8.57 4.35 -2.96
CA GLU A 52 -8.67 2.93 -3.37
C GLU A 52 -7.73 2.05 -2.54
N PHE A 53 -6.49 2.49 -2.33
CA PHE A 53 -5.53 1.81 -1.48
C PHE A 53 -6.05 1.64 -0.04
N TYR A 54 -6.59 2.72 0.55
CA TYR A 54 -7.13 2.67 1.91
C TYR A 54 -8.31 1.70 2.04
N GLU A 55 -9.24 1.71 1.09
CA GLU A 55 -10.39 0.80 1.13
C GLU A 55 -9.98 -0.67 0.94
N VAL A 56 -8.97 -0.96 0.12
CA VAL A 56 -8.41 -2.31 -0.02
C VAL A 56 -7.83 -2.81 1.31
N ILE A 57 -6.97 -2.00 1.95
CA ILE A 57 -6.35 -2.35 3.24
C ILE A 57 -7.41 -2.54 4.31
N LYS A 58 -8.31 -1.57 4.46
CA LYS A 58 -9.40 -1.61 5.44
C LYS A 58 -10.24 -2.87 5.25
N LYS A 59 -10.64 -3.21 4.02
CA LYS A 59 -11.41 -4.42 3.74
C LYS A 59 -10.66 -5.68 4.22
N LYS A 60 -9.38 -5.82 3.87
CA LYS A 60 -8.56 -6.99 4.24
C LYS A 60 -8.39 -7.14 5.75
N TYR A 61 -8.13 -6.05 6.47
CA TYR A 61 -8.02 -6.12 7.92
C TYR A 61 -9.37 -6.34 8.61
N MET A 62 -10.47 -5.77 8.10
CA MET A 62 -11.80 -6.06 8.61
C MET A 62 -12.21 -7.52 8.37
N GLU A 63 -11.79 -8.13 7.27
CA GLU A 63 -11.93 -9.58 7.04
C GLU A 63 -11.09 -10.39 8.03
N TYR A 64 -9.81 -10.04 8.23
CA TYR A 64 -8.93 -10.69 9.21
C TYR A 64 -9.49 -10.67 10.64
N LEU A 65 -10.08 -9.55 11.05
CA LEU A 65 -10.64 -9.35 12.38
C LEU A 65 -11.90 -10.16 12.67
N LYS A 66 -12.60 -10.68 11.64
CA LYS A 66 -13.76 -11.57 11.83
C LYS A 66 -13.34 -12.86 12.52
N ASP A 67 -12.19 -13.39 12.11
CA ASP A 67 -11.68 -14.68 12.59
C ASP A 67 -10.62 -14.52 13.69
N ASN A 68 -10.00 -13.34 13.80
CA ASN A 68 -8.91 -13.07 14.74
C ASN A 68 -9.16 -11.78 15.54
N LYS A 69 -9.72 -11.91 16.75
CA LYS A 69 -10.00 -10.75 17.63
C LYS A 69 -8.77 -10.23 18.39
N MET A 70 -7.68 -10.98 18.35
CA MET A 70 -6.39 -10.52 18.90
C MET A 70 -5.96 -9.25 18.14
N ASN A 71 -5.50 -8.23 18.88
CA ASN A 71 -4.99 -6.98 18.33
C ASN A 71 -6.01 -6.08 17.61
N GLN A 72 -7.32 -6.31 17.76
CA GLN A 72 -8.37 -5.48 17.12
C GLN A 72 -8.18 -3.98 17.36
N LYS A 73 -7.93 -3.58 18.62
CA LYS A 73 -7.73 -2.17 18.98
C LYS A 73 -6.54 -1.56 18.24
N GLU A 74 -5.45 -2.31 18.10
CA GLU A 74 -4.24 -1.84 17.44
C GLU A 74 -4.42 -1.74 15.93
N ILE A 75 -5.08 -2.73 15.32
CA ILE A 75 -5.40 -2.71 13.89
C ILE A 75 -6.28 -1.50 13.56
N LEU A 76 -7.33 -1.24 14.34
CA LEU A 76 -8.19 -0.07 14.13
C LEU A 76 -7.41 1.25 14.29
N ARG A 77 -6.53 1.34 15.30
CA ARG A 77 -5.65 2.51 15.49
C ARG A 77 -4.75 2.75 14.29
N LEU A 78 -4.14 1.69 13.74
CA LEU A 78 -3.26 1.78 12.57
C LEU A 78 -4.02 2.17 11.30
N LEU A 79 -5.26 1.67 11.12
CA LEU A 79 -6.11 2.09 10.00
C LEU A 79 -6.43 3.59 10.07
N ASP A 80 -6.78 4.11 11.25
CA ASP A 80 -7.01 5.55 11.42
C ASP A 80 -5.75 6.36 11.14
N GLU A 81 -4.58 5.89 11.57
CA GLU A 81 -3.30 6.55 11.32
C GLU A 81 -2.97 6.61 9.81
N ILE A 82 -3.20 5.50 9.09
CA ILE A 82 -3.04 5.45 7.63
C ILE A 82 -3.98 6.45 6.96
N LYS A 83 -5.26 6.47 7.38
CA LYS A 83 -6.26 7.39 6.84
C LYS A 83 -5.81 8.86 6.95
N CYS A 84 -5.33 9.26 8.13
CA CYS A 84 -4.80 10.61 8.34
C CYS A 84 -3.57 10.91 7.48
N LYS A 85 -2.62 9.97 7.38
CA LYS A 85 -1.40 10.15 6.57
C LYS A 85 -1.69 10.28 5.08
N LEU A 86 -2.76 9.64 4.61
CA LEU A 86 -3.21 9.72 3.22
C LEU A 86 -4.12 10.93 2.95
N SER A 87 -4.39 11.76 3.96
CA SER A 87 -5.30 12.91 3.89
C SER A 87 -6.73 12.55 3.49
N LEU A 88 -7.25 11.42 4.01
CA LEU A 88 -8.60 10.90 3.79
C LEU A 88 -9.55 11.10 4.98
#